data_AF-A0A7S0FW33-F1
#
_entry.id   AF-A0A7S0FW33-F1
#
_cell.length_a   1.000
_cell.length_b   1.000
_cell.length_c   1.000
_cell.angle_alpha   90.00
_cell.angle_beta   90.00
_cell.angle_gamma   90.00
#
_symmetry.space_group_name_H-M   'P 1'
#
loop_
_entity.id
_entity.type
_entity.pdbx_description
1 polymer ?
#
loop_
_entity_poly.entity_id
_entity_poly.type
_entity_poly.pdbx_seq_one_letter_code
_entity_poly.pdbx_strand_id
1 'polypeptide(L)'
;MTSPAKKCRTNEKTFGTTAQMEAALPAPWQEGDRVLQLRCATLVGRTNGRASLPVIDDDPTGTQTVHSVQVTADWAVPTLSSLLSTDRPCFYVLANTRALPPQEAVERAEEIGRNLRLAAESAGVGPLSAVISRGDSTLRGHYPAETDALARGLGWGSDGATEAPTVVL
;
A
#
# COMPACT_ATOMS: atom_id res chain seq x y z
N MET A 1 -26.84 -29.88 20.64
CA MET A 1 -26.68 -29.59 19.20
C MET A 1 -25.51 -28.65 19.03
N THR A 2 -24.31 -29.20 18.85
CA THR A 2 -23.05 -28.46 18.71
C THR A 2 -22.72 -28.33 17.22
N SER A 3 -22.67 -27.09 16.73
CA SER A 3 -22.27 -26.77 15.35
C SER A 3 -20.75 -26.90 15.19
N PRO A 4 -20.21 -27.56 14.16
CA PRO A 4 -18.76 -27.64 13.97
C PRO A 4 -18.23 -26.36 13.32
N ALA A 5 -17.17 -25.81 13.92
CA ALA A 5 -16.42 -24.67 13.40
C ALA A 5 -15.84 -24.98 12.01
N LYS A 6 -16.14 -24.13 11.03
CA LYS A 6 -15.50 -24.14 9.71
C LYS A 6 -14.02 -23.77 9.89
N LYS A 7 -13.13 -24.74 9.77
CA LYS A 7 -11.69 -24.51 9.62
C LYS A 7 -11.45 -23.70 8.34
N CYS A 8 -11.06 -22.45 8.49
CA CYS A 8 -10.45 -21.67 7.42
C CYS A 8 -9.15 -22.38 7.02
N ARG A 9 -9.13 -23.03 5.85
CA ARG A 9 -7.90 -23.58 5.27
C ARG A 9 -7.21 -22.45 4.51
N THR A 10 -6.18 -21.88 5.09
CA THR A 10 -5.18 -21.13 4.33
C THR A 10 -4.42 -22.14 3.47
N ASN A 11 -4.52 -22.01 2.14
CA ASN A 11 -3.71 -22.80 1.20
C ASN A 11 -2.28 -22.25 1.23
N GLU A 12 -1.49 -22.62 2.25
CA GLU A 12 -0.04 -22.48 2.18
C GLU A 12 0.50 -23.42 1.10
N LYS A 13 0.89 -22.87 -0.05
CA LYS A 13 1.62 -23.62 -1.07
C LYS A 13 3.06 -23.79 -0.59
N THR A 14 3.37 -24.93 0.03
CA THR A 14 4.75 -25.32 0.31
C THR A 14 5.39 -25.87 -0.97
N PHE A 15 6.47 -25.24 -1.44
CA PHE A 15 7.25 -25.73 -2.57
C PHE A 15 8.44 -26.55 -2.07
N GLY A 16 8.63 -27.76 -2.59
CA GLY A 16 9.68 -28.67 -2.13
C GLY A 16 11.06 -28.40 -2.74
N THR A 17 11.15 -27.56 -3.78
CA THR A 17 12.37 -27.22 -4.50
C THR A 17 12.29 -25.81 -5.10
N THR A 18 13.45 -25.17 -5.33
CA THR A 18 13.52 -23.85 -5.97
C THR A 18 12.93 -23.83 -7.37
N ALA A 19 13.12 -24.90 -8.15
CA ALA A 19 12.56 -25.02 -9.50
C ALA A 19 11.02 -25.06 -9.51
N GLN A 20 10.40 -25.68 -8.49
CA GLN A 20 8.94 -25.68 -8.34
C GLN A 20 8.39 -24.30 -7.96
N MET A 21 9.15 -23.53 -7.18
CA MET A 21 8.81 -22.14 -6.87
C MET A 21 8.89 -21.27 -8.13
N GLU A 22 10.00 -21.35 -8.87
CA GLU A 22 10.23 -20.56 -10.10
C GLU A 22 9.18 -20.85 -11.18
N ALA A 23 8.80 -22.11 -11.38
CA ALA A 23 7.75 -22.49 -12.32
C ALA A 23 6.34 -22.02 -11.89
N ALA A 24 6.15 -21.71 -10.60
CA ALA A 24 4.89 -21.20 -10.05
C ALA A 24 4.83 -19.67 -10.00
N LEU A 25 5.94 -18.97 -10.31
CA LEU A 25 5.94 -17.52 -10.38
C LEU A 25 5.10 -17.06 -11.59
N PRO A 26 4.28 -16.01 -11.45
CA PRO A 26 3.68 -15.36 -12.60
C PRO A 26 4.77 -14.85 -13.55
N ALA A 27 4.43 -14.70 -14.83
CA ALA A 27 5.37 -14.19 -15.82
C ALA A 27 5.95 -12.84 -15.35
N PRO A 28 7.26 -12.58 -15.57
CA PRO A 28 7.86 -11.31 -15.21
C PRO A 28 7.20 -10.19 -16.00
N TRP A 29 6.73 -9.18 -15.26
CA TRP A 29 6.08 -8.00 -15.81
C TRP A 29 7.01 -7.28 -16.79
N GLN A 30 6.48 -6.85 -17.93
CA GLN A 30 7.26 -6.07 -18.90
C GLN A 30 7.31 -4.61 -18.45
N GLU A 31 8.38 -3.88 -18.77
CA GLU A 31 8.57 -2.47 -18.33
C GLU A 31 7.41 -1.55 -18.77
N GLY A 32 6.77 -1.84 -19.90
CA GLY A 32 5.56 -1.15 -20.37
C GLY A 32 4.35 -1.34 -19.45
N ASP A 33 4.27 -2.47 -18.75
CA ASP A 33 3.20 -2.79 -17.82
C ASP A 33 3.29 -1.97 -16.53
N ARG A 34 4.51 -1.58 -16.11
CA ARG A 34 4.72 -0.71 -14.94
C ARG A 34 4.15 0.70 -15.14
N VAL A 35 4.40 1.28 -16.31
CA VAL A 35 3.84 2.59 -16.68
C VAL A 35 2.31 2.51 -16.80
N LEU A 36 1.80 1.40 -17.34
CA LEU A 36 0.36 1.14 -17.41
C LEU A 36 -0.25 0.97 -16.01
N GLN A 37 0.40 0.26 -15.10
CA GLN A 37 -0.02 0.10 -13.71
C GLN A 37 -0.02 1.41 -12.95
N LEU A 38 1.02 2.25 -13.09
CA LEU A 38 1.04 3.57 -12.45
C LEU A 38 -0.07 4.47 -13.00
N ARG A 39 -0.34 4.40 -14.31
CA ARG A 39 -1.47 5.09 -14.95
C ARG A 39 -2.81 4.54 -14.46
N CYS A 40 -2.97 3.23 -14.37
CA CYS A 40 -4.18 2.59 -13.84
C CYS A 40 -4.39 2.91 -12.37
N ALA A 41 -3.36 2.83 -11.52
CA ALA A 41 -3.42 3.19 -10.11
C ALA A 41 -3.73 4.69 -9.94
N THR A 42 -3.17 5.56 -10.78
CA THR A 42 -3.53 6.99 -10.81
C THR A 42 -4.99 7.19 -11.23
N LEU A 43 -5.45 6.47 -12.26
CA LEU A 43 -6.83 6.52 -12.73
C LEU A 43 -7.80 5.95 -11.67
N VAL A 44 -7.42 4.88 -10.96
CA VAL A 44 -8.17 4.23 -9.86
C VAL A 44 -8.15 5.06 -8.57
N GLY A 45 -7.06 5.75 -8.25
CA GLY A 45 -7.06 6.78 -7.21
C GLY A 45 -8.05 7.91 -7.53
N ARG A 46 -8.24 8.17 -8.83
CA ARG A 46 -9.25 9.11 -9.33
C ARG A 46 -10.66 8.50 -9.49
N THR A 47 -10.90 7.19 -9.30
CA THR A 47 -12.24 6.60 -9.54
C THR A 47 -13.28 6.94 -8.48
N ASN A 48 -12.90 7.46 -7.30
CA ASN A 48 -13.83 8.14 -6.38
C ASN A 48 -13.88 9.67 -6.58
N GLY A 49 -13.20 10.19 -7.61
CA GLY A 49 -13.57 11.43 -8.26
C GLY A 49 -12.93 12.73 -7.74
N ARG A 50 -11.81 12.70 -6.98
CA ARG A 50 -10.98 13.91 -6.67
C ARG A 50 -9.70 13.69 -5.84
N ALA A 51 -9.44 12.51 -5.27
CA ALA A 51 -8.31 12.33 -4.35
C ALA A 51 -6.97 12.12 -5.06
N SER A 52 -5.92 12.76 -4.56
CA SER A 52 -4.54 12.40 -4.89
C SER A 52 -4.19 10.99 -4.37
N LEU A 53 -3.53 10.16 -5.18
CA LEU A 53 -3.11 8.81 -4.79
C LEU A 53 -1.96 8.84 -3.77
N PRO A 54 -2.10 8.24 -2.57
CA PRO A 54 -0.99 8.13 -1.62
C PRO A 54 0.01 7.06 -2.05
N VAL A 55 1.29 7.40 -2.02
CA VAL A 55 2.42 6.48 -2.20
C VAL A 55 3.22 6.43 -0.90
N ILE A 56 3.33 5.26 -0.28
CA ILE A 56 4.08 5.05 0.96
C ILE A 56 5.46 4.53 0.58
N ASP A 57 6.50 5.30 0.90
CA ASP A 57 7.90 5.00 0.56
C ASP A 57 8.64 4.57 1.83
N ASP A 58 9.15 3.35 1.85
CA ASP A 58 9.87 2.76 3.01
C ASP A 58 11.25 3.40 3.23
N ASP A 59 11.79 4.12 2.22
CA ASP A 59 13.13 4.69 2.23
C ASP A 59 13.25 6.04 1.49
N PRO A 60 13.81 7.07 2.13
CA PRO A 60 14.01 8.38 1.52
C PRO A 60 14.99 8.41 0.32
N THR A 61 15.79 7.36 0.05
CA THR A 61 16.74 7.40 -1.08
C THR A 61 16.05 7.24 -2.45
N GLY A 62 14.86 6.64 -2.50
CA GLY A 62 14.12 6.37 -3.75
C GLY A 62 13.33 7.56 -4.31
N THR A 63 13.14 8.62 -3.53
CA THR A 63 12.30 9.78 -3.90
C THR A 63 13.09 10.87 -4.65
N GLN A 64 14.40 10.71 -4.81
CA GLN A 64 15.32 11.74 -5.34
C GLN A 64 15.29 11.92 -6.87
N THR A 65 14.42 11.21 -7.59
CA THR A 65 14.40 11.22 -9.07
C THR A 65 13.09 11.72 -9.69
N VAL A 66 12.10 12.13 -8.89
CA VAL A 66 10.79 12.58 -9.39
C VAL A 66 10.64 14.09 -9.20
N HIS A 67 10.73 14.84 -10.29
CA HIS A 67 10.38 16.26 -10.29
C HIS A 67 8.86 16.44 -10.19
N SER A 68 8.41 17.43 -9.42
CA SER A 68 7.01 17.85 -9.32
C SER A 68 6.03 16.90 -8.61
N VAL A 69 6.52 16.05 -7.69
CA VAL A 69 5.66 15.30 -6.78
C VAL A 69 5.86 15.78 -5.34
N GLN A 70 4.77 15.95 -4.60
CA GLN A 70 4.83 16.35 -3.20
C GLN A 70 5.29 15.17 -2.34
N VAL A 71 6.18 15.44 -1.41
CA VAL A 71 6.76 14.46 -0.48
C VAL A 71 6.60 15.00 0.93
N THR A 72 6.06 14.19 1.84
CA THR A 72 5.94 14.52 3.26
C THR A 72 6.51 13.40 4.12
N ALA A 73 7.16 13.74 5.22
CA ALA A 73 7.49 12.80 6.31
C ALA A 73 6.52 12.96 7.50
N ASP A 74 5.49 13.78 7.34
CA ASP A 74 4.42 14.00 8.31
C ASP A 74 3.13 13.34 7.80
N TRP A 75 2.60 12.41 8.61
CA TRP A 75 1.36 11.68 8.38
C TRP A 75 0.27 12.07 9.37
N ALA A 76 0.34 13.26 9.98
CA ALA A 76 -0.77 13.83 10.73
C ALA A 76 -2.00 14.01 9.82
N VAL A 77 -3.19 13.76 10.37
CA VAL A 77 -4.46 13.84 9.64
C VAL A 77 -4.62 15.18 8.87
N PRO A 78 -4.37 16.37 9.45
CA PRO A 78 -4.52 17.63 8.72
C PRO A 78 -3.60 17.75 7.49
N THR A 79 -2.36 17.27 7.60
CA THR A 79 -1.37 17.27 6.52
C THR A 79 -1.84 16.36 5.39
N LEU A 80 -2.25 15.14 5.71
CA LEU A 80 -2.76 14.18 4.75
C LEU A 80 -4.06 14.65 4.09
N SER A 81 -4.98 15.25 4.84
CA SER A 81 -6.24 15.79 4.29
C SER A 81 -5.97 16.87 3.24
N SER A 82 -5.00 17.76 3.51
CA SER A 82 -4.57 18.78 2.56
C SER A 82 -4.00 18.18 1.29
N LEU A 83 -3.14 17.17 1.40
CA LEU A 83 -2.53 16.48 0.26
C LEU A 83 -3.56 15.72 -0.59
N LEU A 84 -4.50 15.03 0.06
CA LEU A 84 -5.60 14.32 -0.60
C LEU A 84 -6.50 15.26 -1.41
N SER A 85 -6.63 16.52 -0.97
CA SER A 85 -7.48 17.54 -1.62
C SER A 85 -6.78 18.31 -2.73
N THR A 86 -5.50 18.01 -3.04
CA THR A 86 -4.79 18.68 -4.13
C THR A 86 -5.19 18.13 -5.50
N ASP A 87 -5.00 18.94 -6.54
CA ASP A 87 -5.21 18.52 -7.94
C ASP A 87 -4.02 17.70 -8.51
N ARG A 88 -3.09 17.28 -7.64
CA ARG A 88 -1.95 16.44 -8.06
C ARG A 88 -2.43 14.99 -8.25
N PRO A 89 -1.77 14.21 -9.12
CA PRO A 89 -2.12 12.81 -9.31
C PRO A 89 -1.79 11.95 -8.09
N CYS A 90 -0.71 12.27 -7.39
CA CYS A 90 -0.22 11.53 -6.24
C CYS A 90 0.65 12.40 -5.33
N PHE A 91 0.89 11.89 -4.12
CA PHE A 91 1.90 12.40 -3.18
C PHE A 91 2.59 11.24 -2.48
N TYR A 92 3.79 11.49 -1.98
CA TYR A 92 4.61 10.52 -1.27
C TYR A 92 4.58 10.78 0.23
N VAL A 93 4.42 9.72 0.99
CA VAL A 93 4.63 9.68 2.44
C VAL A 93 5.90 8.88 2.69
N LEU A 94 6.93 9.55 3.20
CA LEU A 94 8.19 8.93 3.60
C LEU A 94 7.97 8.25 4.95
N ALA A 95 7.73 6.94 4.93
CA ALA A 95 7.59 6.14 6.14
C ALA A 95 8.96 5.91 6.80
N ASN A 96 10.04 5.84 6.02
CA ASN A 96 11.41 5.62 6.51
C ASN A 96 11.49 4.44 7.51
N THR A 97 10.83 3.34 7.15
CA THR A 97 10.63 2.13 7.96
C THR A 97 11.75 1.13 7.79
N ARG A 98 12.55 1.23 6.72
CA ARG A 98 13.58 0.23 6.36
C ARG A 98 14.58 -0.06 7.46
N ALA A 99 15.07 0.98 8.14
CA ALA A 99 16.07 0.84 9.19
C ALA A 99 15.46 0.57 10.57
N LEU A 100 14.13 0.55 10.69
CA LEU A 100 13.47 0.31 11.97
C LEU A 100 13.46 -1.18 12.31
N PRO A 101 13.36 -1.51 13.61
CA PRO A 101 12.95 -2.83 14.04
C PRO A 101 11.59 -3.23 13.43
N PRO A 102 11.37 -4.53 13.14
CA PRO A 102 10.14 -4.99 12.48
C PRO A 102 8.85 -4.55 13.17
N GLN A 103 8.82 -4.55 14.50
CA GLN A 103 7.65 -4.13 15.27
C GLN A 103 7.35 -2.64 15.06
N GLU A 104 8.37 -1.78 15.10
CA GLU A 104 8.21 -0.34 14.88
C GLU A 104 7.78 -0.02 13.45
N ALA A 105 8.26 -0.79 12.46
CA ALA A 105 7.82 -0.66 11.08
C ALA A 105 6.33 -1.01 10.91
N VAL A 106 5.87 -2.09 11.56
CA VAL A 106 4.45 -2.49 11.58
C VAL A 106 3.59 -1.42 12.25
N GLU A 107 4.00 -0.93 13.42
CA GLU A 107 3.27 0.11 14.16
C GLU A 107 3.15 1.40 13.33
N ARG A 108 4.23 1.82 12.66
CA ARG A 108 4.24 2.99 11.79
C ARG A 108 3.35 2.81 10.56
N ALA A 109 3.41 1.66 9.89
CA ALA A 109 2.59 1.40 8.72
C ALA A 109 1.08 1.36 9.06
N GLU A 110 0.73 0.76 10.19
CA GLU A 110 -0.65 0.75 10.69
C GLU A 110 -1.12 2.16 11.09
N GLU A 111 -0.25 2.97 11.68
CA GLU A 111 -0.52 4.38 11.98
C GLU A 111 -0.76 5.20 10.71
N ILE A 112 0.11 5.09 9.72
CA ILE A 112 -0.02 5.76 8.43
C ILE A 112 -1.36 5.38 7.77
N GLY A 113 -1.69 4.09 7.73
CA GLY A 113 -2.96 3.62 7.16
C GLY A 113 -4.18 4.18 7.88
N ARG A 114 -4.15 4.18 9.22
CA ARG A 114 -5.23 4.73 10.05
C ARG A 114 -5.40 6.23 9.84
N ASN A 115 -4.31 6.99 9.76
CA ASN A 115 -4.38 8.43 9.55
C ASN A 115 -4.82 8.77 8.12
N LEU A 116 -4.45 7.98 7.11
CA LEU A 116 -4.94 8.14 5.74
C LEU A 116 -6.45 7.93 5.64
N ARG A 117 -6.99 6.91 6.33
CA ARG A 117 -8.45 6.71 6.40
C ARG A 117 -9.15 7.93 6.99
N LEU A 118 -8.69 8.40 8.15
CA LEU A 118 -9.25 9.57 8.83
C LEU A 118 -9.11 10.85 7.98
N ALA A 119 -8.00 11.00 7.26
CA ALA A 119 -7.75 12.13 6.38
C ALA A 119 -8.67 12.11 5.16
N ALA A 120 -8.94 10.94 4.59
CA ALA A 120 -9.86 10.78 3.47
C ALA A 120 -11.31 11.11 3.87
N GLU A 121 -11.72 10.69 5.06
CA GLU A 121 -12.99 11.09 5.68
C GLU A 121 -13.05 12.61 5.88
N SER A 122 -12.01 13.19 6.48
CA SER A 122 -11.91 14.64 6.75
C SER A 122 -11.88 15.49 5.48
N ALA A 123 -11.30 14.99 4.39
CA ALA A 123 -11.24 15.68 3.10
C ALA A 123 -12.52 15.50 2.28
N GLY A 124 -13.47 14.65 2.72
CA GLY A 124 -14.71 14.37 1.99
C GLY A 124 -14.48 13.63 0.67
N VAL A 125 -13.36 12.91 0.53
CA VAL A 125 -13.02 12.16 -0.69
C VAL A 125 -13.46 10.70 -0.65
N GLY A 126 -14.17 10.30 0.42
CA GLY A 126 -14.66 8.94 0.62
C GLY A 126 -13.54 7.95 0.96
N PRO A 127 -13.85 6.65 1.12
CA PRO A 127 -12.82 5.66 1.36
C PRO A 127 -11.84 5.62 0.18
N LEU A 128 -10.55 5.53 0.50
CA LEU A 128 -9.51 5.36 -0.51
C LEU A 128 -9.71 4.02 -1.22
N SER A 129 -9.72 4.04 -2.54
CA SER A 129 -9.79 2.85 -3.40
C SER A 129 -8.41 2.23 -3.64
N ALA A 130 -7.34 3.02 -3.48
CA ALA A 130 -5.97 2.58 -3.74
C ALA A 130 -4.95 3.36 -2.90
N VAL A 131 -3.86 2.67 -2.56
CA VAL A 131 -2.62 3.19 -1.97
C VAL A 131 -1.50 2.36 -2.57
N ILE A 132 -0.39 2.99 -2.95
CA ILE A 132 0.81 2.28 -3.38
C ILE A 132 1.75 2.16 -2.19
N SER A 133 2.20 0.94 -1.87
CA SER A 133 3.35 0.73 -0.97
C SER A 133 4.56 0.43 -1.85
N ARG A 134 5.51 1.36 -1.86
CA ARG A 134 6.75 1.28 -2.60
C ARG A 134 7.81 0.70 -1.68
N GLY A 135 8.40 -0.41 -2.09
CA GLY A 135 9.50 -1.06 -1.39
C GLY A 135 10.75 -1.17 -2.26
N ASP A 136 11.85 -1.65 -1.70
CA ASP A 136 13.03 -1.99 -2.50
C ASP A 136 12.81 -3.26 -3.35
N SER A 137 13.27 -3.20 -4.60
CA SER A 137 13.31 -4.29 -5.58
C SER A 137 14.00 -5.58 -5.10
N THR A 138 14.84 -5.51 -4.06
CA THR A 138 15.49 -6.69 -3.45
C THR A 138 14.77 -7.19 -2.20
N LEU A 139 13.53 -6.76 -1.94
CA LEU A 139 12.75 -7.06 -0.72
C LEU A 139 13.47 -6.69 0.59
N ARG A 140 14.37 -5.70 0.55
CA ARG A 140 14.97 -5.14 1.78
C ARG A 140 13.93 -4.24 2.43
N GLY A 141 13.37 -4.72 3.55
CA GLY A 141 12.30 -4.06 4.28
C GLY A 141 11.52 -5.10 5.10
N HIS A 142 10.31 -4.73 5.54
CA HIS A 142 9.49 -5.59 6.40
C HIS A 142 8.28 -6.18 5.66
N TYR A 143 8.47 -6.54 4.39
CA TYR A 143 7.44 -7.21 3.58
C TYR A 143 7.24 -8.67 4.05
N PRO A 144 5.99 -9.18 4.16
CA PRO A 144 4.71 -8.50 3.91
C PRO A 144 4.10 -7.81 5.15
N ALA A 145 4.75 -7.88 6.31
CA ALA A 145 4.20 -7.40 7.56
C ALA A 145 3.80 -5.92 7.52
N GLU A 146 4.60 -5.09 6.85
CA GLU A 146 4.33 -3.66 6.64
C GLU A 146 3.09 -3.41 5.77
N THR A 147 2.95 -4.13 4.66
CA THR A 147 1.82 -4.01 3.75
C THR A 147 0.52 -4.49 4.39
N ASP A 148 0.60 -5.57 5.19
CA ASP A 148 -0.54 -6.07 5.96
C ASP A 148 -0.97 -5.08 7.05
N ALA A 149 0.00 -4.46 7.72
CA ALA A 149 -0.25 -3.44 8.74
C ALA A 149 -0.90 -2.18 8.15
N LEU A 150 -0.40 -1.72 7.00
CA LEU A 150 -0.99 -0.62 6.25
C LEU A 150 -2.44 -0.91 5.85
N ALA A 151 -2.71 -2.12 5.34
CA ALA A 151 -4.06 -2.54 4.97
C ALA A 151 -5.01 -2.59 6.19
N ARG A 152 -4.56 -3.13 7.33
CA ARG A 152 -5.32 -3.09 8.59
C ARG A 152 -5.62 -1.66 9.03
N GLY A 153 -4.61 -0.79 8.98
CA GLY A 153 -4.75 0.63 9.30
C GLY A 153 -5.82 1.31 8.45
N LEU A 154 -5.88 1.01 7.16
CA LEU A 154 -6.88 1.52 6.21
C LEU A 154 -8.27 0.88 6.41
N GLY A 155 -8.39 -0.23 7.14
CA GLY A 155 -9.63 -0.99 7.31
C GLY A 155 -9.94 -1.90 6.13
N TRP A 156 -8.93 -2.25 5.34
CA TRP A 156 -9.06 -3.21 4.24
C TRP A 156 -8.91 -4.64 4.78
N GLY A 157 -9.76 -5.56 4.30
CA GLY A 157 -9.75 -6.97 4.72
C GLY A 157 -10.68 -7.32 5.89
N SER A 158 -11.44 -6.37 6.44
CA SER A 158 -12.62 -6.67 7.27
C SER A 158 -13.87 -6.90 6.40
N ASP A 159 -14.73 -7.85 6.81
CA ASP A 159 -15.88 -8.42 6.08
C ASP A 159 -16.57 -7.44 5.11
N GLY A 160 -16.32 -7.63 3.79
CA GLY A 160 -17.06 -6.95 2.72
C GLY A 160 -16.22 -6.13 1.73
N ALA A 161 -14.93 -5.88 1.98
CA ALA A 161 -14.08 -5.17 1.01
C ALA A 161 -13.74 -6.08 -0.19
N THR A 162 -14.28 -5.75 -1.37
CA THR A 162 -14.21 -6.63 -2.55
C THR A 162 -12.93 -6.52 -3.37
N GLU A 163 -12.05 -5.56 -3.10
CA GLU A 163 -10.77 -5.47 -3.80
C GLU A 163 -9.65 -5.07 -2.84
N ALA A 164 -8.62 -5.93 -2.77
CA ALA A 164 -7.38 -5.60 -2.10
C ALA A 164 -6.68 -4.48 -2.87
N PRO A 165 -6.06 -3.51 -2.19
CA PRO A 165 -5.32 -2.46 -2.87
C PRO A 165 -4.23 -3.02 -3.79
N THR A 166 -4.02 -2.34 -4.90
CA THR A 166 -2.85 -2.57 -5.74
C THR A 166 -1.59 -2.07 -5.03
N VAL A 167 -0.95 -2.92 -4.23
CA VAL A 167 0.43 -2.74 -3.77
C VAL A 167 1.35 -3.06 -4.95
N VAL A 168 1.91 -2.04 -5.59
CA VAL A 168 2.94 -2.22 -6.63
C VAL A 168 4.29 -1.90 -6.00
N LEU A 169 5.15 -2.93 -5.92
CA LEU A 169 6.57 -2.79 -5.57
C LEU A 169 7.32 -2.05 -6.67
#